data_AF-A0A3D4AZF3-F1
#
_entry.id   AF-A0A3D4AZF3-F1
#
_cell.length_a   1.000
_cell.length_b   1.000
_cell.length_c   1.000
_cell.angle_alpha   90.00
_cell.angle_beta   90.00
_cell.angle_gamma   90.00
#
_symmetry.space_group_name_H-M   'P 1'
#
loop_
_entity.id
_entity.type
_entity.pdbx_description
1 polymer ?
#
loop_
_entity_poly.entity_id
_entity_poly.type
_entity_poly.pdbx_seq_one_letter_code
_entity_poly.pdbx_strand_id
1 'polypeptide(L)' 'NEANRRAYRNMLLTTKGLEQFVSGVILFDETLRQCALDDQETPFPKHLADKGILPGIKVDAGARDLAGFPGETV' A
#
# COMPACT_ATOMS: atom_id res chain seq x y z
N ASN A 1 10.32 7.91 9.28
CA ASN A 1 9.33 9.01 9.39
C ASN A 1 8.28 8.82 8.29
N GLU A 2 7.21 9.61 8.30
CA GLU A 2 6.10 9.49 7.33
C GLU A 2 6.52 9.89 5.90
N ALA A 3 7.28 10.98 5.76
CA ALA A 3 7.87 11.40 4.48
C ALA A 3 8.68 10.29 3.76
N ASN A 4 9.56 9.58 4.47
CA ASN A 4 10.33 8.48 3.87
C ASN A 4 9.43 7.31 3.46
N ARG A 5 8.35 7.03 4.21
CA ARG A 5 7.38 5.99 3.85
C ARG A 5 6.63 6.37 2.58
N ARG A 6 6.16 7.61 2.46
CA ARG A 6 5.52 8.15 1.24
C ARG A 6 6.48 8.09 0.06
N ALA A 7 7.72 8.56 0.21
CA ALA A 7 8.73 8.54 -0.85
C ALA A 7 9.06 7.12 -1.34
N TYR A 8 9.19 6.16 -0.41
CA TYR A 8 9.41 4.76 -0.78
C TYR A 8 8.23 4.16 -1.54
N ARG A 9 6.98 4.40 -1.10
CA ARG A 9 5.79 3.95 -1.84
C ARG A 9 5.68 4.64 -3.19
N ASN A 10 6.00 5.93 -3.26
CA ASN A 10 6.05 6.65 -4.53
C ASN A 10 6.99 5.95 -5.51
N MET A 11 8.24 5.72 -5.11
CA MET A 11 9.24 5.02 -5.94
C MET A 11 8.71 3.68 -6.48
N LEU A 12 8.06 2.87 -5.64
CA LEU A 12 7.50 1.58 -6.07
C LEU A 12 6.33 1.77 -7.05
N LEU A 13 5.30 2.51 -6.62
CA LEU A 13 4.00 2.56 -7.28
C LEU A 13 4.00 3.41 -8.56
N THR A 14 4.96 4.33 -8.69
CA THR A 14 5.14 5.14 -9.91
C THR A 14 6.14 4.51 -10.89
N THR A 15 6.61 3.28 -10.65
CA THR A 15 7.49 2.57 -11.59
C THR A 15 6.82 2.47 -12.97
N LYS A 16 7.57 2.77 -14.03
CA LYS A 16 7.07 2.73 -15.41
C LYS A 16 6.90 1.28 -15.85
N GLY A 17 5.73 0.95 -16.44
CA GLY A 17 5.44 -0.40 -16.91
C GLY A 17 5.09 -1.40 -15.80
N LEU A 18 4.90 -0.94 -14.56
CA LEU A 18 4.52 -1.79 -13.43
C LEU A 18 3.26 -2.61 -13.72
N GLU A 19 2.30 -2.00 -14.41
CA GLU A 19 1.01 -2.57 -14.80
C GLU A 19 1.10 -3.79 -15.72
N GLN A 20 2.25 -4.01 -16.37
CA GLN A 20 2.47 -5.19 -17.21
C GLN A 20 2.69 -6.47 -16.39
N PHE A 21 3.06 -6.32 -15.11
CA PHE A 21 3.49 -7.43 -14.26
C PHE A 21 2.74 -7.53 -12.94
N VAL A 22 2.07 -6.46 -12.52
CA VAL A 22 1.36 -6.39 -11.23
C VAL A 22 -0.11 -6.08 -11.49
N SER A 23 -0.99 -7.04 -11.17
CA SER A 23 -2.44 -6.89 -11.31
C SER A 23 -3.10 -6.19 -10.14
N GLY A 24 -2.47 -6.16 -8.97
CA GLY A 24 -3.01 -5.52 -7.78
C GLY A 24 -1.97 -5.21 -6.72
N VAL A 25 -2.26 -4.24 -5.86
CA VAL A 25 -1.37 -3.79 -4.78
C VAL A 25 -2.17 -3.69 -3.49
N ILE A 26 -1.73 -4.36 -2.44
CA ILE A 26 -2.32 -4.24 -1.10
C ILE A 26 -1.66 -3.05 -0.38
N LEU A 27 -2.46 -2.06 -0.03
CA LEU A 27 -2.05 -0.85 0.68
C LEU A 27 -2.29 -1.01 2.18
N PHE A 28 -1.52 -0.25 2.97
CA PHE A 28 -1.82 0.01 4.37
C PHE A 28 -2.67 1.28 4.50
N ASP A 29 -3.42 1.45 5.60
CA ASP A 29 -4.34 2.61 5.78
C ASP A 29 -3.63 3.96 5.58
N GLU A 30 -2.39 4.11 6.06
CA GLU A 30 -1.60 5.31 5.82
C GLU A 30 -1.39 5.57 4.31
N THR A 31 -0.97 4.56 3.54
CA THR A 31 -0.69 4.71 2.11
C THR A 31 -1.97 4.90 1.29
N LEU A 32 -3.09 4.29 1.73
CA LEU A 32 -4.40 4.48 1.12
C LEU A 32 -4.81 5.97 1.11
N ARG A 33 -4.39 6.72 2.12
CA ARG A 33 -4.69 8.15 2.31
C ARG A 33 -3.57 9.08 1.85
N GLN A 34 -2.45 8.54 1.37
CA GLN A 34 -1.33 9.31 0.84
C GLN A 34 -1.44 9.52 -0.67
N CYS A 35 -0.71 10.52 -1.14
CA CYS A 35 -0.59 10.86 -2.55
C CYS A 35 0.81 10.55 -3.10
N ALA A 36 0.87 10.33 -4.41
CA ALA A 36 2.11 10.33 -5.17
C ALA A 36 2.83 11.67 -5.05
N LEU A 37 4.12 11.68 -5.39
CA LEU A 37 4.97 12.86 -5.46
C LEU A 37 5.01 13.40 -6.89
N ASP A 38 3.83 13.49 -7.52
CA ASP A 38 3.63 14.18 -8.80
C ASP A 38 3.10 15.60 -8.55
N ASP A 39 3.10 16.45 -9.59
CA ASP A 39 2.68 17.86 -9.47
C ASP A 39 1.20 18.02 -9.05
N GLN A 40 0.40 16.96 -9.23
CA GLN A 40 -1.04 16.93 -8.97
C GLN A 40 -1.37 16.33 -7.59
N GLU A 41 -0.36 15.84 -6.87
CA GLU A 41 -0.52 15.03 -5.66
C GLU A 41 -1.62 13.96 -5.80
N THR A 42 -1.52 13.13 -6.83
CA THR A 42 -2.53 12.11 -7.14
C THR A 42 -2.60 11.06 -6.03
N PRO A 43 -3.80 10.75 -5.47
CA PRO A 43 -3.93 9.67 -4.49
C PRO A 43 -3.42 8.33 -5.03
N PHE A 44 -2.64 7.58 -4.25
CA PHE A 44 -2.09 6.29 -4.72
C PHE A 44 -3.13 5.31 -5.26
N PRO A 45 -4.32 5.14 -4.66
CA PRO A 45 -5.34 4.25 -5.21
C PRO A 45 -5.80 4.66 -6.61
N LYS A 46 -5.89 5.97 -6.86
CA LYS A 46 -6.23 6.51 -8.17
C LYS A 46 -5.10 6.27 -9.17
N HIS A 47 -3.85 6.55 -8.78
CA HIS A 47 -2.68 6.29 -9.65
C HIS A 47 -2.62 4.83 -10.12
N LEU A 48 -2.91 3.88 -9.22
CA LEU A 48 -2.93 2.45 -9.53
C LEU A 48 -4.11 2.09 -10.45
N ALA A 49 -5.32 2.55 -10.11
CA ALA A 49 -6.52 2.27 -10.90
C ALA A 49 -6.43 2.84 -12.33
N ASP A 50 -5.85 4.04 -12.50
CA ASP A 50 -5.63 4.66 -13.81
C ASP A 50 -4.67 3.84 -14.69
N LYS A 51 -3.81 3.00 -14.08
CA LYS A 51 -2.92 2.05 -14.76
C LYS A 51 -3.51 0.65 -14.92
N GLY A 52 -4.76 0.42 -14.50
CA GLY A 52 -5.40 -0.90 -14.51
C GLY A 52 -4.93 -1.85 -13.39
N ILE A 53 -4.24 -1.33 -12.38
CA ILE A 53 -3.80 -2.10 -11.20
C ILE A 53 -4.87 -1.97 -10.11
N LEU A 54 -5.33 -3.10 -9.56
CA LEU A 54 -6.36 -3.12 -8.52
C LEU A 54 -5.80 -2.68 -7.15
N PRO A 55 -6.27 -1.56 -6.58
CA PRO A 55 -5.91 -1.19 -5.21
C PRO A 55 -6.68 -2.05 -4.19
N GLY A 56 -5.95 -2.75 -3.33
CA GLY A 56 -6.47 -3.47 -2.17
C GLY A 56 -6.08 -2.80 -0.86
N ILE A 57 -6.76 -3.15 0.23
CA ILE A 57 -6.49 -2.62 1.58
C ILE A 57 -6.28 -3.78 2.57
N LYS A 58 -5.18 -3.72 3.31
CA LYS A 58 -4.94 -4.60 4.46
C LYS A 58 -5.86 -4.15 5.61
N VAL A 59 -6.74 -5.05 6.06
CA VAL A 59 -7.76 -4.75 7.09
C VAL A 59 -7.47 -5.37 8.46
N ASP A 60 -6.52 -6.31 8.56
CA ASP A 60 -6.15 -6.84 9.87
C ASP A 60 -5.42 -5.77 10.70
N ALA A 61 -5.69 -5.79 12.01
CA ALA A 61 -5.08 -4.89 12.99
C ALA A 61 -3.74 -5.44 13.56
N GLY A 62 -3.16 -6.44 12.91
CA GLY A 62 -2.01 -7.21 13.38
C GLY A 62 -2.40 -8.36 14.31
N ALA A 63 -1.58 -9.40 14.29
CA ALA A 63 -1.74 -10.58 15.15
C ALA A 63 -1.38 -10.26 16.62
N ARG A 64 -2.06 -10.94 17.55
CA ARG A 64 -1.86 -10.88 19.00
C ARG A 64 -1.59 -12.27 19.55
N ASP A 65 -0.91 -12.36 20.69
CA ASP A 65 -0.65 -13.65 21.32
C ASP A 65 -1.96 -14.31 21.77
N LEU A 66 -2.11 -15.60 21.46
CA LEU A 66 -3.27 -16.37 21.87
C LEU A 66 -3.12 -16.79 23.34
N ALA A 67 -4.05 -16.31 24.18
CA ALA A 67 -4.02 -16.59 25.61
C ALA A 67 -4.06 -18.10 25.90
N GLY A 68 -3.05 -18.62 26.60
CA GLY A 68 -2.95 -20.03 26.97
C GLY A 68 -2.25 -20.94 25.95
N PHE A 69 -1.83 -20.40 24.80
CA PHE A 69 -1.19 -21.15 23.71
C PHE A 69 0.16 -20.51 23.32
N PRO A 70 1.25 -20.81 24.06
CA PRO A 70 2.55 -20.19 23.81
C PRO A 70 3.04 -20.44 22.38
N GLY A 71 3.32 -19.35 21.65
CA GLY A 71 3.81 -19.40 20.26
C GLY A 71 2.73 -19.33 19.18
N GLU A 72 1.44 -19.34 19.55
CA GLU A 72 0.33 -19.16 18.62
C GLU A 72 -0.24 -17.74 18.69
N THR A 73 -0.82 -17.26 17.59
CA THR A 73 -1.37 -15.90 17.47
C THR A 73 -2.80 -15.90 16.91
N VAL A 74 -3.52 -14.80 17.16
CA VAL A 74 -4.91 -14.53 16.74
C VAL A 74 -5.07 -13.12 16.21
#